data_AF-A0A975CJ87-F1
#
_entry.id   AF-A0A975CJ87-F1
#
_cell.length_a   1.000
_cell.length_b   1.000
_cell.length_c   1.000
_cell.angle_alpha   90.00
_cell.angle_beta   90.00
_cell.angle_gamma   90.00
#
_symmetry.space_group_name_H-M   'P 1'
#
loop_
_entity.id
_entity.type
_entity.pdbx_description
1 polymer ?
#
loop_
_entity_poly.entity_id
_entity_poly.type
_entity_poly.pdbx_seq_one_letter_code
_entity_poly.pdbx_strand_id
1 'polypeptide(L)'
;MNWVGRYQTRYDLQITVELNTPYQNRVDRAGGFFVKDIDSGQVYLMHSGRIGGGTKGVGRLAFLTWLDEVPDEVVDASGHFKDGFIVMPVQGVGAAASLKRYLEKIAEFKEWVRTGAAGTPSFERKQQKFLAYYKEARGRRKGRRSAKIDYVSRHGDVVDRLNAWRSGHPVPKGQAIVKNALIDLGVGTENALSEIFEVKTSCCRGDLYTAIGQLMVHGSSSSCKRHLVIPNEVDALPNDILLTLKLQDIQVIRYDLKPRSVELLI
;
A
#
# COMPACT_ATOMS: atom_id res chain seq x y z
N MET A 1 -21.96 0.19 17.26
CA MET A 1 -21.55 0.74 15.95
C MET A 1 -20.26 1.50 16.20
N ASN A 2 -19.15 1.12 15.56
CA ASN A 2 -17.83 1.69 15.79
C ASN A 2 -17.54 2.73 14.70
N TRP A 3 -17.69 4.00 15.05
CA TRP A 3 -17.37 5.14 14.20
C TRP A 3 -16.08 5.78 14.68
N VAL A 4 -15.20 6.12 13.74
CA VAL A 4 -13.94 6.82 14.05
C VAL A 4 -13.87 8.09 13.22
N GLY A 5 -13.52 9.19 13.88
CA GLY A 5 -13.55 10.53 13.30
C GLY A 5 -12.42 11.41 13.79
N ARG A 6 -12.17 12.52 13.08
CA ARG A 6 -11.26 13.57 13.55
C ARG A 6 -12.03 14.46 14.51
N TYR A 7 -11.46 14.68 15.69
CA TYR A 7 -11.96 15.70 16.61
C TYR A 7 -11.49 17.08 16.14
N GLN A 8 -12.40 18.03 16.00
CA GLN A 8 -12.08 19.44 15.74
C GLN A 8 -12.82 20.30 16.76
N THR A 9 -12.12 21.24 17.40
CA THR A 9 -12.65 22.08 18.49
C THR A 9 -13.77 23.05 18.06
N ARG A 10 -14.03 23.21 16.76
CA ARG A 10 -15.01 24.16 16.21
C ARG A 10 -16.25 23.52 15.55
N TYR A 11 -16.34 22.20 15.46
CA TYR A 11 -17.46 21.50 14.80
C TYR A 11 -17.80 20.16 15.49
N ASP A 12 -19.02 19.66 15.25
CA ASP A 12 -19.45 18.31 15.64
C ASP A 12 -18.51 17.22 15.09
N LEU A 13 -18.47 16.06 15.76
CA LEU A 13 -17.63 14.92 15.38
C LEU A 13 -17.81 14.54 13.91
N GLN A 14 -16.82 14.82 13.06
CA GLN A 14 -16.83 14.40 11.67
C GLN A 14 -16.41 12.94 11.56
N ILE A 15 -17.38 12.05 11.32
CA ILE A 15 -17.12 10.63 11.07
C ILE A 15 -16.26 10.48 9.81
N THR A 16 -15.05 9.97 10.01
CA THR A 16 -14.08 9.74 8.93
C THR A 16 -14.37 8.40 8.27
N VAL A 17 -14.61 7.35 9.05
CA VAL A 17 -14.94 6.01 8.54
C VAL A 17 -15.74 5.21 9.58
N GLU A 18 -16.50 4.25 9.10
CA GLU A 18 -17.12 3.23 9.93
C GLU A 18 -16.28 1.95 9.91
N LEU A 19 -15.84 1.47 11.07
CA LEU A 19 -15.04 0.24 11.21
C LEU A 19 -15.86 -0.92 11.77
N ASN A 20 -17.16 -0.92 11.50
CA ASN A 20 -18.09 -1.94 12.01
C ASN A 20 -17.64 -3.35 11.59
N THR A 21 -17.45 -4.22 12.57
CA THR A 21 -17.23 -5.65 12.38
C THR A 21 -18.49 -6.41 12.80
N PRO A 22 -18.97 -7.39 12.02
CA PRO A 22 -20.10 -8.22 12.45
C PRO A 22 -19.69 -9.05 13.67
N TYR A 23 -20.58 -9.16 14.66
CA TYR A 23 -20.36 -9.92 15.89
C TYR A 23 -20.48 -11.44 15.65
N GLN A 24 -21.40 -11.85 14.80
CA GLN A 24 -21.61 -13.23 14.37
C GLN A 24 -21.94 -13.26 12.88
N ASN A 25 -21.45 -14.31 12.21
CA ASN A 25 -21.62 -14.57 10.78
C ASN A 25 -21.01 -13.51 9.86
N ARG A 26 -20.71 -13.91 8.62
CA ARG A 26 -20.19 -13.00 7.61
C ARG A 26 -21.29 -12.04 7.17
N VAL A 27 -21.03 -10.74 7.28
CA VAL A 27 -21.89 -9.68 6.75
C VAL A 27 -21.09 -8.86 5.74
N ASP A 28 -21.36 -9.06 4.44
CA ASP A 28 -20.63 -8.39 3.36
C ASP A 28 -20.88 -6.87 3.29
N ARG A 29 -21.98 -6.42 3.91
CA ARG A 29 -22.31 -5.00 4.07
C ARG A 29 -21.42 -4.30 5.10
N ALA A 30 -20.84 -5.03 6.05
CA ALA A 30 -19.96 -4.46 7.05
C ALA A 30 -18.59 -4.11 6.43
N GLY A 31 -18.18 -2.86 6.61
CA GLY A 31 -16.91 -2.35 6.10
C GLY A 31 -15.69 -3.03 6.73
N GLY A 32 -15.74 -3.29 8.04
CA GLY A 32 -14.68 -3.92 8.82
C GLY A 32 -14.83 -5.43 8.96
N PHE A 33 -13.71 -6.13 9.14
CA PHE A 33 -13.66 -7.56 9.46
C PHE A 33 -12.31 -7.94 10.08
N PHE A 34 -12.30 -8.98 10.91
CA PHE A 34 -11.05 -9.51 11.47
C PHE A 34 -10.46 -10.59 10.58
N VAL A 35 -9.13 -10.61 10.51
CA VAL A 35 -8.38 -11.68 9.85
C VAL A 35 -7.28 -12.16 10.77
N LYS A 36 -7.11 -13.48 10.84
CA LYS A 36 -6.01 -14.11 11.54
C LYS A 36 -5.00 -14.59 10.50
N ASP A 37 -3.77 -14.15 10.66
CA ASP A 37 -2.65 -14.71 9.92
C ASP A 37 -2.38 -16.13 10.43
N ILE A 38 -2.33 -17.11 9.53
CA ILE A 38 -2.27 -18.53 9.90
C ILE A 38 -0.90 -18.87 10.49
N ASP A 39 0.17 -18.26 9.98
CA ASP A 39 1.54 -18.61 10.33
C ASP A 39 1.96 -17.97 11.65
N SER A 40 1.70 -16.67 11.82
CA SER A 40 2.02 -15.93 13.06
C SER A 40 0.95 -16.05 14.15
N GLY A 41 -0.28 -16.42 13.78
CA GLY A 41 -1.44 -16.39 14.67
C GLY A 41 -1.94 -14.98 15.02
N GLN A 42 -1.30 -13.94 14.51
CA GLN A 42 -1.65 -12.55 14.78
C GLN A 42 -3.00 -12.18 14.16
N VAL A 43 -3.80 -11.40 14.90
CA VAL A 43 -5.12 -10.93 14.45
C VAL A 43 -5.02 -9.47 14.03
N TYR A 44 -5.65 -9.15 12.90
CA TYR A 44 -5.72 -7.82 12.31
C TYR A 44 -7.16 -7.40 12.12
N LEU A 45 -7.42 -6.11 12.34
CA LEU A 45 -8.61 -5.45 11.84
C LEU A 45 -8.34 -5.03 10.39
N MET A 46 -9.16 -5.50 9.47
CA MET A 46 -9.16 -5.09 8.07
C MET A 46 -10.42 -4.30 7.73
N HIS A 47 -10.35 -3.48 6.68
CA HIS A 47 -11.46 -2.70 6.17
C HIS A 47 -11.53 -2.79 4.63
N SER A 48 -12.72 -3.01 4.10
CA SER A 48 -12.96 -3.25 2.67
C SER A 48 -12.65 -2.07 1.72
N GLY A 49 -12.26 -0.91 2.28
CA GLY A 49 -12.12 0.35 1.54
C GLY A 49 -13.46 0.97 1.14
N ARG A 50 -14.59 0.45 1.63
CA ARG A 50 -15.90 1.08 1.47
C ARG A 50 -15.97 2.34 2.33
N ILE A 51 -15.69 3.47 1.71
CA ILE A 51 -15.81 4.78 2.35
C ILE A 51 -17.20 5.33 2.04
N GLY A 52 -18.04 5.44 3.07
CA GLY A 52 -19.36 6.05 3.00
C GLY A 52 -19.35 7.57 3.24
N GLY A 53 -20.54 8.19 3.17
CA GLY A 53 -20.74 9.61 3.51
C GLY A 53 -21.69 10.40 2.62
N GLY A 54 -22.37 9.77 1.64
CA GLY A 54 -23.36 10.42 0.77
C GLY A 54 -22.81 11.48 -0.21
N THR A 55 -21.55 11.89 -0.05
CA THR A 55 -20.88 12.84 -0.94
C THR A 55 -20.61 12.21 -2.31
N LYS A 56 -21.10 12.84 -3.38
CA LYS A 56 -20.80 12.44 -4.76
C LYS A 56 -19.28 12.42 -4.99
N GLY A 57 -18.76 11.34 -5.57
CA GLY A 57 -17.32 11.12 -5.77
C GLY A 57 -16.60 10.40 -4.64
N VAL A 58 -17.23 10.27 -3.46
CA VAL A 58 -16.72 9.45 -2.36
C VAL A 58 -17.27 8.03 -2.49
N GLY A 59 -16.43 7.11 -2.95
CA GLY A 59 -16.78 5.70 -3.09
C GLY A 59 -15.56 4.80 -3.16
N ARG A 60 -15.76 3.49 -2.96
CA ARG A 60 -14.67 2.50 -2.89
C ARG A 60 -13.73 2.58 -4.09
N LEU A 61 -14.25 2.55 -5.32
CA LEU A 61 -13.40 2.55 -6.52
C LEU A 61 -12.58 3.84 -6.63
N ALA A 62 -13.18 5.00 -6.33
CA ALA A 62 -12.48 6.27 -6.32
C ALA A 62 -11.37 6.28 -5.25
N PHE A 63 -11.64 5.75 -4.05
CA PHE A 63 -10.63 5.65 -3.00
C PHE A 63 -9.46 4.74 -3.40
N LEU A 64 -9.75 3.55 -3.93
CA LEU A 64 -8.72 2.62 -4.42
C LEU A 64 -7.87 3.25 -5.53
N THR A 65 -8.50 3.95 -6.46
CA THR A 65 -7.81 4.66 -7.56
C THR A 65 -6.94 5.80 -7.05
N TRP A 66 -7.44 6.54 -6.05
CA TRP A 66 -6.72 7.65 -5.44
C TRP A 66 -5.49 7.16 -4.67
N LEU A 67 -5.68 6.12 -3.84
CA LEU A 67 -4.58 5.44 -3.15
C LEU A 67 -3.58 4.79 -4.13
N ASP A 68 -4.07 4.37 -5.29
CA ASP A 68 -3.34 3.55 -6.25
C ASP A 68 -2.87 2.22 -5.64
N GLU A 69 -3.68 1.67 -4.73
CA GLU A 69 -3.38 0.46 -3.97
C GLU A 69 -4.48 -0.57 -4.18
N VAL A 70 -4.08 -1.84 -4.34
CA VAL A 70 -4.98 -2.98 -4.46
C VAL A 70 -5.19 -3.61 -3.07
N PRO A 71 -6.43 -3.83 -2.63
CA PRO A 71 -6.68 -4.45 -1.33
C PRO A 71 -6.25 -5.92 -1.34
N ASP A 72 -5.77 -6.39 -0.20
CA ASP A 72 -5.43 -7.79 0.01
C ASP A 72 -6.67 -8.66 -0.04
N GLU A 73 -6.56 -9.79 -0.71
CA GLU A 73 -7.59 -10.80 -0.78
C GLU A 73 -7.39 -11.81 0.34
N VAL A 74 -8.41 -11.97 1.18
CA VAL A 74 -8.43 -12.93 2.28
C VAL A 74 -9.52 -13.97 2.03
N VAL A 75 -9.27 -15.19 2.52
CA VAL A 75 -10.17 -16.33 2.36
C VAL A 75 -10.70 -16.72 3.71
N ASP A 76 -12.02 -16.85 3.83
CA ASP A 76 -12.63 -17.41 5.04
C ASP A 76 -12.60 -18.95 5.06
N ALA A 77 -12.99 -19.54 6.19
CA ALA A 77 -13.01 -20.99 6.36
C ALA A 77 -13.95 -21.72 5.37
N SER A 78 -14.89 -21.00 4.75
CA SER A 78 -15.82 -21.52 3.74
C SER A 78 -15.29 -21.35 2.31
N GLY A 79 -14.08 -20.82 2.13
CA GLY A 79 -13.46 -20.60 0.82
C GLY A 79 -13.93 -19.33 0.12
N HIS A 80 -14.70 -18.47 0.78
CA HIS A 80 -15.15 -17.21 0.18
C HIS A 80 -14.10 -16.12 0.32
N PHE A 81 -13.87 -15.40 -0.77
CA PHE A 81 -12.93 -14.29 -0.81
C PHE A 81 -13.55 -13.00 -0.27
N LYS A 82 -12.75 -12.19 0.42
CA LYS A 82 -13.09 -10.82 0.79
C LYS A 82 -11.83 -9.99 0.66
N ASP A 83 -11.91 -8.80 0.06
CA ASP A 83 -10.75 -7.91 0.03
C ASP A 83 -10.84 -6.81 1.09
N GLY A 84 -9.69 -6.42 1.61
CA GLY A 84 -9.57 -5.27 2.47
C GLY A 84 -8.14 -4.77 2.61
N PHE A 85 -8.02 -3.64 3.27
CA PHE A 85 -6.78 -3.10 3.76
C PHE A 85 -6.64 -3.42 5.24
N ILE A 86 -5.41 -3.66 5.66
CA ILE A 86 -5.11 -3.71 7.09
C ILE A 86 -5.25 -2.32 7.67
N VAL A 87 -6.08 -2.22 8.71
CA VAL A 87 -6.26 -1.01 9.50
C VAL A 87 -5.28 -1.01 10.65
N MET A 88 -5.22 -2.11 11.41
CA MET A 88 -4.29 -2.26 12.52
C MET A 88 -4.20 -3.73 12.97
N PRO A 89 -3.09 -4.17 13.57
CA PRO A 89 -3.11 -5.36 14.41
C PRO A 89 -4.02 -5.14 15.62
N VAL A 90 -4.76 -6.17 16.04
CA VAL A 90 -5.65 -6.11 17.23
C VAL A 90 -4.84 -6.10 18.52
N GLN A 91 -3.64 -6.69 18.49
CA GLN A 91 -2.71 -6.77 19.61
C GLN A 91 -1.31 -6.39 19.12
N GLY A 92 -0.51 -5.73 19.96
CA GLY A 92 0.88 -5.39 19.64
C GLY A 92 1.19 -3.89 19.60
N VAL A 93 2.48 -3.57 19.58
CA VAL A 93 2.97 -2.18 19.55
C VAL A 93 2.79 -1.60 18.15
N GLY A 94 2.07 -0.49 18.03
CA GLY A 94 1.87 0.23 16.75
C GLY A 94 0.42 0.24 16.23
N ALA A 95 -0.51 -0.50 16.83
CA ALA A 95 -1.92 -0.55 16.41
C ALA A 95 -2.56 0.85 16.25
N ALA A 96 -2.37 1.72 17.25
CA ALA A 96 -2.90 3.09 17.20
C ALA A 96 -2.27 3.93 16.06
N ALA A 97 -0.99 3.70 15.75
CA ALA A 97 -0.31 4.41 14.67
C ALA A 97 -0.82 3.94 13.30
N SER A 98 -0.98 2.62 13.09
CA SER A 98 -1.57 2.05 11.88
C SER A 98 -3.01 2.54 11.67
N LEU A 99 -3.83 2.53 12.73
CA LEU A 99 -5.19 3.05 12.68
C LEU A 99 -5.20 4.54 12.31
N LYS A 100 -4.36 5.35 12.96
CA LYS A 100 -4.26 6.78 12.67
C LYS A 100 -3.93 7.03 11.19
N ARG A 101 -2.92 6.34 10.64
CA ARG A 101 -2.54 6.48 9.22
C ARG A 101 -3.67 6.08 8.27
N TYR A 102 -4.37 5.00 8.58
CA TYR A 102 -5.53 4.59 7.78
C TYR A 102 -6.62 5.67 7.78
N LEU A 103 -6.89 6.29 8.94
CA LEU A 103 -7.83 7.40 9.07
C LEU A 103 -7.37 8.66 8.34
N GLU A 104 -6.07 8.98 8.41
CA GLU A 104 -5.47 10.12 7.70
C GLU A 104 -5.61 9.95 6.18
N LYS A 105 -5.30 8.77 5.63
CA LYS A 105 -5.53 8.44 4.20
C LYS A 105 -6.98 8.67 3.78
N ILE A 106 -7.95 8.27 4.61
CA ILE A 106 -9.38 8.47 4.32
C ILE A 106 -9.76 9.95 4.40
N ALA A 107 -9.25 10.67 5.39
CA ALA A 107 -9.52 12.09 5.56
C ALA A 107 -8.94 12.92 4.40
N GLU A 108 -7.71 12.62 3.98
CA GLU A 108 -7.05 13.23 2.82
C GLU A 108 -7.81 12.95 1.52
N PHE A 109 -8.23 11.69 1.32
CA PHE A 109 -9.08 11.35 0.18
C PHE A 109 -10.38 12.16 0.18
N LYS A 110 -11.08 12.24 1.32
CA LYS A 110 -12.33 13.01 1.42
C LYS A 110 -12.11 14.48 1.13
N GLU A 111 -11.02 15.08 1.61
CA GLU A 111 -10.66 16.46 1.30
C GLU A 111 -10.36 16.64 -0.18
N TRP A 112 -9.57 15.74 -0.78
CA TRP A 112 -9.26 15.75 -2.20
C TRP A 112 -10.51 15.62 -3.09
N VAL A 113 -11.53 14.88 -2.65
CA VAL A 113 -12.83 14.85 -3.34
C VAL A 113 -13.56 16.19 -3.22
N ARG A 114 -13.52 16.86 -2.05
CA ARG A 114 -14.17 18.17 -1.85
C ARG A 114 -13.59 19.27 -2.73
N THR A 115 -12.31 19.21 -3.08
CA THR A 115 -11.69 20.17 -4.01
C THR A 115 -12.12 19.98 -5.47
N GLY A 116 -12.96 18.96 -5.76
CA GLY A 116 -13.46 18.67 -7.10
C GLY A 116 -12.52 17.82 -7.97
N ALA A 117 -11.34 17.45 -7.45
CA ALA A 117 -10.33 16.72 -8.22
C ALA A 117 -10.79 15.32 -8.70
N ALA A 118 -11.75 14.72 -7.99
CA ALA A 118 -12.38 13.45 -8.35
C ALA A 118 -13.22 13.49 -9.64
N GLY A 119 -13.65 14.68 -10.08
CA GLY A 119 -14.45 14.87 -11.31
C GLY A 119 -13.61 15.24 -12.54
N THR A 120 -12.28 15.16 -12.46
CA THR A 120 -11.42 15.56 -13.58
C THR A 120 -11.29 14.45 -14.63
N PRO A 121 -11.21 14.77 -15.94
CA PRO A 121 -11.00 13.77 -16.99
C PRO A 121 -9.72 12.93 -16.79
N SER A 122 -8.69 13.52 -16.19
CA SER A 122 -7.44 12.82 -15.87
C SER A 122 -7.67 11.71 -14.84
N PHE A 123 -8.44 11.99 -13.79
CA PHE A 123 -8.77 11.00 -12.78
C PHE A 123 -9.71 9.91 -13.30
N GLU A 124 -10.66 10.25 -14.16
CA GLU A 124 -11.52 9.25 -14.82
C GLU A 124 -10.68 8.26 -15.64
N ARG A 125 -9.68 8.74 -16.39
CA ARG A 125 -8.73 7.86 -17.10
C ARG A 125 -7.91 7.01 -16.13
N LYS A 126 -7.43 7.58 -15.03
CA LYS A 126 -6.72 6.83 -13.98
C LYS A 126 -7.60 5.72 -13.41
N GLN A 127 -8.87 6.00 -13.15
CA GLN A 127 -9.84 5.05 -12.64
C GLN A 127 -10.11 3.90 -13.63
N GLN A 128 -10.24 4.21 -14.92
CA GLN A 128 -10.39 3.19 -15.95
C GLN A 128 -9.16 2.27 -16.05
N LYS A 129 -7.95 2.85 -16.05
CA LYS A 129 -6.68 2.09 -16.04
C LYS A 129 -6.60 1.19 -14.81
N PHE A 130 -6.87 1.73 -13.61
CA PHE A 130 -6.88 0.98 -12.37
C PHE A 130 -7.91 -0.16 -12.38
N LEU A 131 -9.13 0.11 -12.88
CA LEU A 131 -10.18 -0.91 -12.95
C LEU A 131 -9.82 -2.06 -13.91
N ALA A 132 -9.19 -1.76 -15.05
CA ALA A 132 -8.71 -2.77 -15.98
C ALA A 132 -7.65 -3.68 -15.33
N TYR A 133 -6.65 -3.07 -14.69
CA TYR A 133 -5.62 -3.79 -13.94
C TYR A 133 -6.23 -4.66 -12.82
N TYR A 134 -7.13 -4.07 -12.02
CA TYR A 134 -7.75 -4.77 -10.91
C TYR A 134 -8.60 -5.97 -11.35
N LYS A 135 -9.31 -5.86 -12.48
CA LYS A 135 -10.07 -6.96 -13.07
C LYS A 135 -9.16 -8.07 -13.61
N GLU A 136 -8.08 -7.72 -14.31
CA GLU A 136 -7.10 -8.70 -14.82
C GLU A 136 -6.47 -9.49 -13.66
N ALA A 137 -6.06 -8.79 -12.61
CA ALA A 137 -5.46 -9.38 -11.41
C ALA A 137 -6.40 -10.37 -10.71
N ARG A 138 -7.72 -10.15 -10.73
CA ARG A 138 -8.72 -11.08 -10.19
C ARG A 138 -9.01 -12.27 -11.10
N GLY A 139 -9.04 -12.07 -12.42
CA GLY A 139 -9.41 -13.12 -13.38
C GLY A 139 -8.43 -14.30 -13.43
N ARG A 140 -7.17 -14.10 -13.03
CA ARG A 140 -6.09 -15.13 -13.11
C ARG A 140 -5.89 -15.97 -11.84
N ARG A 141 -6.65 -15.77 -10.75
CA ARG A 141 -6.31 -16.38 -9.46
C ARG A 141 -6.93 -17.76 -9.25
N LYS A 142 -6.15 -18.81 -9.54
CA LYS A 142 -6.33 -20.14 -8.92
C LYS A 142 -5.42 -20.23 -7.68
N GLY A 143 -6.00 -20.16 -6.48
CA GLY A 143 -5.46 -20.79 -5.27
C GLY A 143 -4.18 -20.25 -4.64
N ARG A 144 -3.95 -18.92 -4.58
CA ARG A 144 -2.81 -18.38 -3.82
C ARG A 144 -3.24 -18.03 -2.39
N ARG A 145 -2.85 -18.84 -1.40
CA ARG A 145 -2.93 -18.49 0.03
C ARG A 145 -1.87 -17.42 0.32
N SER A 146 -2.28 -16.25 0.79
CA SER A 146 -1.35 -15.16 1.16
C SER A 146 -1.06 -15.23 2.66
N ALA A 147 0.21 -15.46 3.01
CA ALA A 147 0.74 -15.61 4.37
C ALA A 147 1.33 -14.31 4.95
N LYS A 148 0.85 -13.15 4.48
CA LYS A 148 1.60 -11.88 4.63
C LYS A 148 0.73 -10.72 5.08
N ILE A 149 0.08 -10.89 6.22
CA ILE A 149 -0.78 -9.82 6.74
C ILE A 149 0.06 -8.79 7.53
N ASP A 150 1.05 -9.16 8.36
CA ASP A 150 1.89 -8.14 9.05
C ASP A 150 2.69 -7.23 8.07
N TYR A 151 2.95 -7.77 6.87
CA TYR A 151 3.70 -7.17 5.78
C TYR A 151 3.12 -5.81 5.31
N VAL A 152 1.79 -5.68 5.24
CA VAL A 152 1.13 -4.56 4.51
C VAL A 152 1.04 -3.29 5.36
N SER A 153 0.85 -3.41 6.68
CA SER A 153 0.81 -2.22 7.55
C SER A 153 2.17 -1.53 7.67
N ARG A 154 3.28 -2.27 7.56
CA ARG A 154 4.64 -1.73 7.67
C ARG A 154 5.23 -1.34 6.31
N HIS A 155 4.78 -1.97 5.21
CA HIS A 155 5.19 -1.61 3.85
C HIS A 155 4.84 -0.15 3.52
N GLY A 156 3.60 0.27 3.81
CA GLY A 156 3.18 1.66 3.62
C GLY A 156 4.07 2.67 4.36
N ASP A 157 4.46 2.37 5.60
CA ASP A 157 5.33 3.23 6.40
C ASP A 157 6.70 3.45 5.75
N VAL A 158 7.23 2.42 5.10
CA VAL A 158 8.52 2.46 4.40
C VAL A 158 8.39 3.26 3.11
N VAL A 159 7.33 3.03 2.32
CA VAL A 159 7.06 3.79 1.09
C VAL A 159 6.84 5.28 1.40
N ASP A 160 6.08 5.61 2.44
CA ASP A 160 5.83 7.00 2.84
C ASP A 160 7.14 7.68 3.30
N ARG A 161 7.96 6.97 4.09
CA ARG A 161 9.27 7.47 4.53
C ARG A 161 10.24 7.68 3.36
N LEU A 162 10.24 6.75 2.40
CA LEU A 162 11.04 6.81 1.17
C LEU A 162 10.61 7.97 0.29
N ASN A 163 9.29 8.14 0.10
CA ASN A 163 8.73 9.26 -0.64
C ASN A 163 9.12 10.60 0.00
N ALA A 164 9.02 10.72 1.32
CA ALA A 164 9.44 11.93 2.04
C ALA A 164 10.94 12.21 1.87
N TRP A 165 11.80 11.19 1.96
CA TRP A 165 13.23 11.34 1.70
C TRP A 165 13.50 11.77 0.26
N ARG A 166 12.91 11.10 -0.73
CA ARG A 166 13.17 11.39 -2.15
C ARG A 166 12.62 12.75 -2.58
N SER A 167 11.48 13.17 -2.02
CA SER A 167 10.88 14.49 -2.23
C SER A 167 11.75 15.63 -1.69
N GLY A 168 12.61 15.36 -0.71
CA GLY A 168 13.59 16.33 -0.19
C GLY A 168 14.79 16.57 -1.13
N HIS A 169 14.89 15.85 -2.24
CA HIS A 169 16.00 15.96 -3.20
C HIS A 169 15.52 16.54 -4.54
N PRO A 170 16.39 17.25 -5.29
CA PRO A 170 16.03 17.79 -6.60
C PRO A 170 15.48 16.71 -7.53
N VAL A 171 14.35 17.03 -8.17
CA VAL A 171 13.78 16.22 -9.26
C VAL A 171 14.23 16.84 -10.59
N PRO A 172 14.75 16.06 -11.55
CA PRO A 172 15.14 16.59 -12.85
C PRO A 172 14.00 17.35 -13.53
N LYS A 173 14.33 18.43 -14.26
CA LYS A 173 13.34 19.30 -14.90
C LYS A 173 12.44 18.48 -15.83
N GLY A 174 11.12 18.63 -15.66
CA GLY A 174 10.11 17.91 -16.45
C GLY A 174 9.79 16.50 -15.97
N GLN A 175 10.39 16.05 -14.86
CA GLN A 175 10.04 14.80 -14.19
C GLN A 175 9.26 15.08 -12.91
N ALA A 176 8.53 14.07 -12.44
CA ALA A 176 7.81 14.07 -11.19
C ALA A 176 8.06 12.77 -10.42
N ILE A 177 7.81 12.81 -9.11
CA ILE A 177 7.66 11.59 -8.34
C ILE A 177 6.35 10.93 -8.74
N VAL A 178 6.42 9.64 -9.06
CA VAL A 178 5.28 8.83 -9.48
C VAL A 178 5.14 7.62 -8.56
N LYS A 179 3.90 7.26 -8.26
CA LYS A 179 3.51 6.05 -7.54
C LYS A 179 2.28 5.48 -8.22
N ASN A 180 2.25 4.16 -8.44
CA ASN A 180 1.04 3.48 -8.88
C ASN A 180 0.98 2.02 -8.40
N ALA A 181 -0.11 1.31 -8.70
CA ALA A 181 -0.30 -0.08 -8.28
C ALA A 181 0.80 -1.07 -8.72
N LEU A 182 1.66 -0.70 -9.69
CA LEU A 182 2.79 -1.51 -10.17
C LEU A 182 4.15 -0.99 -9.71
N ILE A 183 4.23 0.26 -9.23
CA ILE A 183 5.46 0.96 -8.90
C ILE A 183 5.29 1.62 -7.53
N ASP A 184 6.00 1.10 -6.53
CA ASP A 184 5.95 1.61 -5.16
C ASP A 184 6.37 3.09 -5.09
N LEU A 185 7.47 3.44 -5.77
CA LEU A 185 7.93 4.80 -5.98
C LEU A 185 8.83 4.88 -7.22
N GLY A 186 8.73 5.96 -7.98
CA GLY A 186 9.64 6.26 -9.08
C GLY A 186 9.79 7.75 -9.31
N VAL A 187 10.76 8.10 -10.15
CA VAL A 187 10.94 9.45 -10.66
C VAL A 187 10.96 9.36 -12.18
N GLY A 188 10.19 10.21 -12.85
CA GLY A 188 10.15 10.18 -14.30
C GLY A 188 9.04 11.01 -14.92
N THR A 189 8.82 10.73 -16.20
CA THR A 189 7.68 11.20 -16.98
C THR A 189 6.60 10.12 -17.01
N GLU A 190 5.45 10.39 -17.64
CA GLU A 190 4.38 9.38 -17.80
C GLU A 190 4.86 8.12 -18.54
N ASN A 191 5.85 8.24 -19.42
CA ASN A 191 6.28 7.16 -20.32
C ASN A 191 7.68 6.61 -20.03
N ALA A 192 8.45 7.25 -19.14
CA ALA A 192 9.83 6.86 -18.88
C ALA A 192 10.26 7.22 -17.46
N LEU A 193 10.75 6.22 -16.72
CA LEU A 193 11.33 6.38 -15.39
C LEU A 193 12.84 6.60 -15.49
N SER A 194 13.35 7.58 -14.75
CA SER A 194 14.78 7.79 -14.51
C SER A 194 15.25 7.08 -13.24
N GLU A 195 14.35 6.87 -12.29
CA GLU A 195 14.60 6.14 -11.04
C GLU A 195 13.37 5.29 -10.69
N ILE A 196 13.59 4.10 -10.16
CA ILE A 196 12.54 3.22 -9.65
C ILE A 196 12.98 2.57 -8.34
N PHE A 197 12.05 2.51 -7.39
CA PHE A 197 12.23 1.88 -6.10
C PHE A 197 11.19 0.78 -5.91
N GLU A 198 11.64 -0.37 -5.46
CA GLU A 198 10.78 -1.50 -5.10
C GLU A 198 11.02 -1.86 -3.63
N VAL A 199 9.96 -1.81 -2.83
CA VAL A 199 10.01 -1.96 -1.38
C VAL A 199 9.53 -3.36 -0.98
N LYS A 200 10.40 -4.11 -0.32
CA LYS A 200 10.03 -5.35 0.38
C LYS A 200 10.16 -5.20 1.88
N THR A 201 9.33 -5.92 2.62
CA THR A 201 9.41 -5.99 4.10
C THR A 201 9.98 -7.29 4.64
N SER A 202 10.60 -8.09 3.76
CA SER A 202 11.42 -9.24 4.12
C SER A 202 12.51 -9.45 3.07
N CYS A 203 13.62 -10.04 3.48
CA CYS A 203 14.70 -10.49 2.62
C CYS A 203 14.55 -11.96 2.16
N CYS A 204 13.36 -12.57 2.28
CA CYS A 204 13.18 -13.94 1.82
C CYS A 204 13.38 -14.04 0.29
N ARG A 205 13.90 -15.18 -0.20
CA ARG A 205 14.28 -15.34 -1.61
C ARG A 205 13.14 -15.04 -2.59
N GLY A 206 11.91 -15.45 -2.25
CA GLY A 206 10.74 -15.19 -3.09
C GLY A 206 10.46 -13.70 -3.27
N ASP A 207 10.63 -12.91 -2.21
CA ASP A 207 10.46 -11.46 -2.27
C ASP A 207 11.56 -10.80 -3.07
N LEU A 208 12.81 -11.22 -2.86
CA LEU A 208 13.97 -10.71 -3.59
C LEU A 208 13.84 -10.98 -5.10
N TYR A 209 13.45 -12.19 -5.49
CA TYR A 209 13.22 -12.52 -6.90
C TYR A 209 12.09 -11.69 -7.50
N THR A 210 11.00 -11.54 -6.77
CA THR A 210 9.85 -10.75 -7.23
C THR A 210 10.24 -9.29 -7.38
N ALA A 211 10.99 -8.73 -6.43
CA ALA A 211 11.46 -7.35 -6.46
C ALA A 211 12.40 -7.08 -7.64
N ILE A 212 13.40 -7.96 -7.83
CA ILE A 212 14.32 -7.87 -8.96
C ILE A 212 13.54 -7.94 -10.28
N GLY A 213 12.59 -8.87 -10.40
CA GLY A 213 11.73 -8.96 -11.59
C GLY A 213 10.93 -7.68 -11.85
N GLN A 214 10.31 -7.09 -10.83
CA GLN A 214 9.56 -5.83 -10.96
C GLN A 214 10.46 -4.67 -11.39
N LEU A 215 11.64 -4.53 -10.76
CA LEU A 215 12.62 -3.49 -11.11
C LEU A 215 13.09 -3.61 -12.56
N MET A 216 13.32 -4.84 -13.05
CA MET A 216 13.74 -5.08 -14.43
C MET A 216 12.63 -4.79 -15.45
N VAL A 217 11.38 -5.13 -15.12
CA VAL A 217 10.24 -4.93 -16.02
C VAL A 217 9.83 -3.45 -16.08
N HIS A 218 9.75 -2.79 -14.93
CA HIS A 218 9.24 -1.42 -14.83
C HIS A 218 10.32 -0.35 -14.96
N GLY A 219 11.56 -0.66 -14.59
CA GLY A 219 12.75 0.16 -14.86
C GLY A 219 13.44 -0.21 -16.16
N SER A 220 12.70 -0.51 -17.24
CA SER A 220 13.26 -1.10 -18.47
C SER A 220 14.19 -0.17 -19.27
N SER A 221 14.12 1.14 -19.05
CA SER A 221 15.06 2.09 -19.66
C SER A 221 16.49 1.79 -19.17
N SER A 222 17.45 1.78 -20.09
CA SER A 222 18.87 1.56 -19.78
C SER A 222 19.46 2.62 -18.85
N SER A 223 18.87 3.82 -18.83
CA SER A 223 19.25 4.93 -17.95
C SER A 223 18.50 4.94 -16.61
N CYS A 224 17.57 4.02 -16.39
CA CYS A 224 16.78 3.97 -15.16
C CYS A 224 17.62 3.41 -14.01
N LYS A 225 17.79 4.20 -12.96
CA LYS A 225 18.41 3.74 -11.70
C LYS A 225 17.42 2.86 -10.94
N ARG A 226 17.86 1.68 -10.55
CA ARG A 226 17.01 0.69 -9.87
C ARG A 226 17.43 0.58 -8.42
N HIS A 227 16.46 0.69 -7.52
CA HIS A 227 16.69 0.65 -6.08
C HIS A 227 15.83 -0.43 -5.44
N LEU A 228 16.47 -1.43 -4.83
CA LEU A 228 15.82 -2.41 -3.98
C LEU A 228 15.83 -1.89 -2.54
N VAL A 229 14.66 -1.71 -1.95
CA VAL A 229 14.49 -1.20 -0.58
C VAL A 229 14.03 -2.34 0.32
N ILE A 230 14.87 -2.76 1.26
CA ILE A 230 14.65 -3.97 2.08
C ILE A 230 14.98 -3.72 3.55
N PRO A 231 14.42 -4.52 4.50
CA PRO A 231 14.76 -4.36 5.90
C PRO A 231 16.24 -4.61 6.14
N ASN A 232 16.78 -3.95 7.14
CA ASN A 232 18.10 -4.20 7.66
C ASN A 232 18.09 -5.47 8.53
N GLU A 233 17.98 -6.63 7.87
CA GLU A 233 18.09 -7.92 8.55
C GLU A 233 19.56 -8.21 8.90
N VAL A 234 19.77 -8.90 10.03
CA VAL A 234 21.10 -9.28 10.55
C VAL A 234 21.81 -10.21 9.57
N ASP A 235 21.05 -11.04 8.85
CA ASP A 235 21.60 -11.95 7.86
C ASP A 235 22.00 -11.20 6.58
N ALA A 236 23.18 -11.56 6.08
CA ALA A 236 23.64 -11.07 4.78
C ALA A 236 22.73 -11.61 3.66
N LEU A 237 22.55 -10.80 2.61
CA LEU A 237 21.88 -11.28 1.41
C LEU A 237 22.65 -12.47 0.82
N PRO A 238 21.97 -13.48 0.26
CA PRO A 238 22.65 -14.59 -0.40
C PRO A 238 23.61 -14.10 -1.50
N ASN A 239 24.77 -14.75 -1.62
CA ASN A 239 25.84 -14.32 -2.55
C ASN A 239 25.39 -14.23 -4.00
N ASP A 240 24.55 -15.16 -4.44
CA ASP A 240 24.01 -15.16 -5.81
C ASP A 240 23.06 -13.99 -6.07
N ILE A 241 22.29 -13.57 -5.05
CA ILE A 241 21.50 -12.34 -5.09
C ILE A 241 22.41 -11.11 -5.16
N LEU A 242 23.46 -11.04 -4.32
CA LEU A 242 24.41 -9.92 -4.35
C LEU A 242 25.08 -9.77 -5.71
N LEU A 243 25.50 -10.89 -6.33
CA LEU A 243 26.04 -10.92 -7.68
C LEU A 243 25.01 -10.42 -8.70
N THR A 244 23.77 -10.88 -8.61
CA THR A 244 22.69 -10.45 -9.51
C THR A 244 22.43 -8.95 -9.39
N LEU A 245 22.31 -8.43 -8.17
CA LEU A 245 22.10 -7.00 -7.93
C LEU A 245 23.24 -6.16 -8.52
N LYS A 246 24.49 -6.60 -8.36
CA LYS A 246 25.65 -5.95 -8.96
C LYS A 246 25.64 -6.00 -10.49
N LEU A 247 25.33 -7.15 -11.07
CA LEU A 247 25.29 -7.33 -12.54
C LEU A 247 24.18 -6.51 -13.20
N GLN A 248 23.07 -6.30 -12.50
CA GLN A 248 21.91 -5.53 -13.00
C GLN A 248 21.93 -4.05 -12.59
N ASP A 249 23.01 -3.59 -11.96
CA ASP A 249 23.17 -2.24 -11.40
C ASP A 249 21.97 -1.82 -10.51
N ILE A 250 21.53 -2.75 -9.65
CA ILE A 250 20.47 -2.52 -8.67
C ILE A 250 21.12 -2.13 -7.35
N GLN A 251 20.87 -0.90 -6.92
CA GLN A 251 21.32 -0.37 -5.64
C GLN A 251 20.43 -0.86 -4.51
N VAL A 252 21.01 -1.16 -3.35
CA VAL A 252 20.26 -1.60 -2.17
C VAL A 252 20.18 -0.46 -1.17
N ILE A 253 18.96 -0.13 -0.76
CA ILE A 253 18.70 0.76 0.37
C ILE A 253 18.15 -0.10 1.51
N ARG A 254 18.76 -0.01 2.69
CA ARG A 254 18.28 -0.73 3.88
C ARG A 254 17.44 0.16 4.76
N TYR A 255 16.62 -0.43 5.63
CA TYR A 255 15.87 0.34 6.61
C TYR A 255 15.64 -0.41 7.92
N ASP A 256 15.51 0.35 9.01
CA ASP A 256 15.12 -0.15 10.32
C ASP A 256 13.66 0.20 10.64
N LEU A 257 12.92 -0.82 11.06
CA LEU A 257 11.55 -0.70 11.54
C LEU A 257 11.54 -0.37 13.04
N LYS A 258 11.34 0.90 13.38
CA LYS A 258 11.12 1.33 14.77
C LYS A 258 9.63 1.21 15.15
N PRO A 259 9.27 1.18 16.44
CA PRO A 259 7.86 1.04 16.85
C PRO A 259 6.90 2.11 16.33
N ARG A 260 7.41 3.30 15.99
CA ARG A 260 6.60 4.45 15.54
C ARG A 260 7.16 5.15 14.29
N SER A 261 8.23 4.64 13.71
CA SER A 261 8.90 5.28 12.59
C SER A 261 9.67 4.26 11.74
N VAL A 262 10.04 4.69 10.55
CA VAL A 262 10.98 3.97 9.67
C VAL A 262 12.22 4.84 9.52
N GLU A 263 13.39 4.22 9.64
CA GLU A 263 14.67 4.85 9.40
C GLU A 263 15.31 4.22 8.17
N LEU A 264 15.61 5.04 7.15
CA LEU A 264 16.30 4.57 5.96
C LEU A 264 17.81 4.71 6.17
N LEU A 265 18.56 3.69 5.78
CA LEU A 265 20.02 3.62 5.84
C LEU A 265 20.54 3.90 4.43
N ILE A 266 20.79 5.19 4.15
CA ILE A 266 21.11 5.73 2.82
C ILE A 266 22.43 6.48 2.87
#